data_AF-A0A8H3EZ56-F1
#
_entry.id   AF-A0A8H3EZ56-F1
#
_cell.length_a   1.000
_cell.length_b   1.000
_cell.length_c   1.000
_cell.angle_alpha   90.00
_cell.angle_beta   90.00
_cell.angle_gamma   90.00
#
_symmetry.space_group_name_H-M   'P 1'
#
loop_
_entity.id
_entity.type
_entity.pdbx_description
1 polymer ?
#
loop_
_entity_poly.entity_id
_entity_poly.type
_entity_poly.pdbx_seq_one_letter_code
_entity_poly.pdbx_strand_id
1 'polypeptide(L)'
;MDPLPDQFLFVNKSARSGSLSHSNPEERFFIHSHVHGKFHKNKRQTRQRSLLPESPSKSDCPNSQSTFETSRTTNRSEKSSGSAAAKPLSRQKHPREAIPDIQENSDSKFGSSSPLNMVDANAIDPFYCTSTVLDAKDQRLLYYPFTGFIETTFNAESLSETTASTTFRHREAIIERLRRCVVDKLTMYSTLAYCASCMRWAIQEQERERPPEFYVLKAIEALKSRLERADVVDTWLILSIYALAVSEMWAQNYEAATAHLKMTRHLVTQLGGLTKLDPYLMESILLCDKYVAIAKFEAPIFPLDWDPGSLPAQKMLKIQVEVEPLLSELTQGFFDLDKHILGTEMLQVIDNIRVCAQVSQQMGTQEMTDPSDQHWLFLRHQAIFCRLLSLSTSSKTQECCRVALIVWLLKITVYFGAQRWSKRLLPALKAAILRVDKAGAWCPSALMFWMTSLGAMTAEYTDERDWFLKRARKAGRSLGIEPDKEPFRRVLKKFLFLKSEDGLQFFRMVRAARQLPEEE
;
A
#
# COMPACT_ATOMS: atom_id res chain seq x y z
N MET A 1 5.83 -30.95 -36.02
CA MET A 1 5.05 -30.40 -34.90
C MET A 1 4.77 -28.96 -35.26
N ASP A 2 3.51 -28.64 -35.53
CA ASP A 2 3.09 -27.29 -35.88
C ASP A 2 3.10 -26.39 -34.63
N PRO A 3 3.53 -25.12 -34.73
CA PRO A 3 3.50 -24.19 -33.61
C PRO A 3 2.04 -23.83 -33.30
N LEU A 4 1.65 -23.86 -32.02
CA LEU A 4 0.33 -23.46 -31.51
C LEU A 4 0.19 -21.92 -31.58
N PRO A 5 -0.50 -21.32 -32.56
CA PRO A 5 -0.49 -19.86 -32.76
C PRO A 5 -1.46 -19.10 -31.84
N ASP A 6 -2.32 -19.80 -31.10
CA ASP A 6 -3.49 -19.20 -30.45
C ASP A 6 -3.40 -19.05 -28.91
N GLN A 7 -2.26 -19.37 -28.28
CA GLN A 7 -2.22 -19.50 -26.82
C GLN A 7 -2.08 -18.18 -26.04
N PHE A 8 -1.70 -17.05 -26.68
CA PHE A 8 -1.32 -15.82 -25.97
C PHE A 8 -1.92 -14.49 -26.51
N LEU A 9 -3.20 -14.51 -26.93
CA LEU A 9 -3.92 -13.36 -27.51
C LEU A 9 -4.50 -12.33 -26.50
N PHE A 10 -3.87 -12.15 -25.34
CA PHE A 10 -4.44 -11.36 -24.23
C PHE A 10 -3.95 -9.91 -24.13
N VAL A 11 -2.92 -9.52 -24.90
CA VAL A 11 -2.18 -8.26 -24.66
C VAL A 11 -2.97 -6.98 -25.03
N ASN A 12 -4.20 -7.10 -25.54
CA ASN A 12 -5.10 -5.97 -25.79
C ASN A 12 -6.50 -6.15 -25.15
N LYS A 13 -6.62 -6.97 -24.10
CA LYS A 13 -7.91 -7.29 -23.50
C LYS A 13 -8.23 -6.44 -22.28
N SER A 14 -9.51 -6.13 -22.11
CA SER A 14 -10.04 -5.39 -20.96
C SER A 14 -10.58 -6.34 -19.88
N ALA A 15 -10.82 -5.84 -18.67
CA ALA A 15 -11.40 -6.63 -17.58
C ALA A 15 -12.80 -7.21 -17.88
N ARG A 16 -13.49 -6.69 -18.92
CA ARG A 16 -14.80 -7.16 -19.40
C ARG A 16 -14.72 -8.29 -20.41
N SER A 17 -13.52 -8.64 -20.87
CA SER A 17 -13.34 -9.68 -21.89
C SER A 17 -13.70 -11.04 -21.30
N GLY A 18 -14.75 -11.68 -21.82
CA GLY A 18 -15.24 -12.97 -21.33
C GLY A 18 -14.29 -14.15 -21.60
N SER A 19 -13.29 -13.96 -22.46
CA SER A 19 -12.27 -14.94 -22.77
C SER A 19 -10.92 -14.24 -22.96
N LEU A 20 -9.83 -14.85 -22.47
CA LEU A 20 -8.47 -14.35 -22.71
C LEU A 20 -7.88 -14.84 -24.04
N SER A 21 -8.44 -15.89 -24.64
CA SER A 21 -8.01 -16.48 -25.92
C SER A 21 -8.84 -15.99 -27.12
N HIS A 22 -10.12 -15.66 -26.94
CA HIS A 22 -11.00 -15.23 -28.05
C HIS A 22 -11.48 -13.79 -27.87
N SER A 23 -11.11 -12.89 -28.78
CA SER A 23 -11.59 -11.50 -28.77
C SER A 23 -12.95 -11.41 -29.44
N ASN A 24 -13.92 -10.73 -28.81
CA ASN A 24 -15.23 -10.51 -29.41
C ASN A 24 -15.13 -9.49 -30.58
N PRO A 25 -16.14 -9.37 -31.46
CA PRO A 25 -16.08 -8.48 -32.62
C PRO A 25 -15.87 -7.00 -32.26
N GLU A 26 -16.43 -6.53 -31.14
CA GLU A 26 -16.27 -5.15 -30.66
C GLU A 26 -14.84 -4.87 -30.15
N GLU A 27 -14.24 -5.83 -29.43
CA GLU A 27 -12.85 -5.78 -28.99
C GLU A 27 -11.90 -5.78 -30.19
N ARG A 28 -12.14 -6.63 -31.19
CA ARG A 28 -11.35 -6.62 -32.43
C ARG A 28 -11.46 -5.27 -33.12
N PHE A 29 -12.65 -4.69 -33.21
CA PHE A 29 -12.86 -3.37 -33.79
C PHE A 29 -12.08 -2.28 -33.03
N PHE A 30 -12.14 -2.27 -31.70
CA PHE A 30 -11.39 -1.33 -30.87
C PHE A 30 -9.87 -1.49 -31.05
N ILE A 31 -9.37 -2.72 -31.02
CA ILE A 31 -7.95 -3.05 -31.24
C ILE A 31 -7.50 -2.55 -32.61
N HIS A 32 -8.25 -2.86 -33.67
CA HIS A 32 -7.92 -2.41 -35.02
C HIS A 32 -8.02 -0.89 -35.18
N SER A 33 -9.01 -0.22 -34.56
CA SER A 33 -9.14 1.24 -34.60
C SER A 33 -7.97 1.95 -33.90
N HIS A 34 -7.47 1.40 -32.79
CA HIS A 34 -6.36 1.97 -32.03
C HIS A 34 -5.03 1.82 -32.76
N VAL A 35 -4.80 0.66 -33.40
CA VAL A 35 -3.59 0.37 -34.20
C VAL A 35 -3.54 1.26 -35.45
N HIS A 36 -4.65 1.45 -36.14
CA HIS A 36 -4.70 2.29 -37.35
C HIS A 36 -4.73 3.81 -37.02
N GLY A 37 -5.36 4.21 -35.91
CA GLY A 37 -5.45 5.61 -35.50
C GLY A 37 -4.09 6.23 -35.15
N LYS A 38 -3.18 5.46 -34.54
CA LYS A 38 -1.80 5.90 -34.26
C LYS A 38 -0.96 6.03 -35.53
N PHE A 39 -1.17 5.17 -36.52
CA PHE A 39 -0.48 5.24 -37.81
C PHE A 39 -0.82 6.54 -38.57
N HIS A 40 -2.09 6.95 -38.55
CA HIS A 40 -2.52 8.21 -39.17
C HIS A 40 -2.07 9.47 -38.40
N LYS A 41 -2.01 9.43 -37.07
CA LYS A 41 -1.47 10.54 -36.26
C LYS A 41 0.03 10.75 -36.48
N ASN A 42 0.82 9.68 -36.52
CA ASN A 42 2.26 9.78 -36.80
C ASN A 42 2.53 10.30 -38.22
N LYS A 43 1.77 9.83 -39.23
CA LYS A 43 1.91 10.31 -40.61
C LYS A 43 1.54 11.80 -40.77
N ARG A 44 0.63 12.32 -39.94
CA ARG A 44 0.29 13.76 -39.88
C ARG A 44 1.38 14.59 -39.19
N GLN A 45 1.98 14.10 -38.11
CA GLN A 45 3.09 14.79 -37.42
C GLN A 45 4.37 14.83 -38.27
N THR A 46 4.69 13.76 -39.01
CA THR A 46 5.84 13.76 -39.92
C THR A 46 5.67 14.75 -41.07
N ARG A 47 4.45 14.93 -41.60
CA ARG A 47 4.14 15.93 -42.63
C ARG A 47 4.13 17.38 -42.12
N GLN A 48 3.82 17.60 -40.84
CA GLN A 48 3.87 18.95 -40.24
C GLN A 48 5.30 19.42 -39.95
N ARG A 49 6.24 18.49 -39.71
CA ARG A 49 7.66 18.83 -39.49
C ARG A 49 8.43 19.18 -40.75
N SER A 50 7.94 18.83 -41.94
CA SER A 50 8.61 19.09 -43.22
C SER A 50 8.20 20.42 -43.89
N LEU A 51 7.44 21.30 -43.21
CA LEU A 51 6.89 22.53 -43.81
C LEU A 51 7.24 23.83 -43.06
N LEU A 52 8.25 23.83 -42.18
CA LEU A 52 8.73 25.06 -41.55
C LEU A 52 9.96 25.59 -42.29
N PRO A 53 9.96 26.85 -42.78
CA PRO A 53 11.12 27.47 -43.39
C PRO A 53 12.12 27.90 -42.32
N GLU A 54 13.40 27.63 -42.56
CA GLU A 54 14.52 28.20 -41.80
C GLU A 54 14.54 29.72 -41.95
N SER A 55 14.83 30.43 -40.85
CA SER A 55 15.08 31.88 -40.86
C SER A 55 16.31 32.20 -40.01
N PRO A 56 17.08 33.25 -40.37
CA PRO A 56 18.51 33.31 -40.08
C PRO A 56 18.86 34.20 -38.87
N SER A 57 20.14 34.05 -38.49
CA SER A 57 20.90 34.65 -37.41
C SER A 57 21.13 36.18 -37.50
N LYS A 58 21.37 36.79 -36.31
CA LYS A 58 22.12 38.03 -35.95
C LYS A 58 21.39 38.77 -34.79
N SER A 59 21.96 39.54 -33.87
CA SER A 59 23.31 39.84 -33.34
C SER A 59 23.12 40.89 -32.22
N ASP A 60 23.88 40.79 -31.12
CA ASP A 60 24.37 41.78 -30.12
C ASP A 60 23.56 43.04 -29.67
N CYS A 61 23.23 43.05 -28.34
CA CYS A 61 23.42 44.08 -27.27
C CYS A 61 22.95 45.57 -27.39
N PRO A 62 22.86 46.40 -26.29
CA PRO A 62 22.82 46.14 -24.83
C PRO A 62 21.85 47.03 -23.97
N ASN A 63 21.77 46.70 -22.66
CA ASN A 63 21.52 47.51 -21.44
C ASN A 63 20.51 48.69 -21.40
N SER A 64 19.59 48.65 -20.42
CA SER A 64 19.27 49.83 -19.57
C SER A 64 18.66 49.43 -18.23
N GLN A 65 19.17 50.03 -17.16
CA GLN A 65 18.67 50.00 -15.79
C GLN A 65 17.40 50.85 -15.66
N SER A 66 16.48 50.47 -14.75
CA SER A 66 15.63 51.45 -14.06
C SER A 66 15.20 50.91 -12.69
N THR A 67 15.60 51.69 -11.71
CA THR A 67 15.19 51.78 -10.31
C THR A 67 13.72 52.16 -10.15
N PHE A 68 13.07 51.68 -9.08
CA PHE A 68 12.10 52.46 -8.30
C PHE A 68 12.05 51.94 -6.85
N GLU A 69 12.65 52.72 -5.95
CA GLU A 69 12.30 52.76 -4.53
C GLU A 69 11.04 53.62 -4.36
N THR A 70 10.30 53.43 -3.26
CA THR A 70 10.00 54.48 -2.25
C THR A 70 8.73 54.11 -1.46
N SER A 71 8.96 53.59 -0.25
CA SER A 71 8.36 54.02 1.04
C SER A 71 6.83 53.86 1.28
N ARG A 72 6.29 53.78 2.51
CA ARG A 72 6.66 54.50 3.75
C ARG A 72 5.89 53.96 4.98
N THR A 73 6.57 53.97 6.14
CA THR A 73 6.14 54.32 7.53
C THR A 73 4.95 53.59 8.20
N THR A 74 5.05 52.87 9.34
CA THR A 74 5.60 53.07 10.72
C THR A 74 4.67 53.74 11.75
N ASN A 75 4.76 53.19 12.98
CA ASN A 75 4.41 53.68 14.33
C ASN A 75 3.00 53.30 14.83
N ARG A 76 2.75 52.89 16.09
CA ARG A 76 3.38 53.23 17.40
C ARG A 76 2.87 52.25 18.51
N SER A 77 3.75 51.70 19.37
CA SER A 77 3.90 51.90 20.86
C SER A 77 2.59 51.92 21.70
N GLU A 78 2.43 51.37 22.92
CA GLU A 78 3.33 50.89 23.98
C GLU A 78 2.51 50.32 25.18
N LYS A 79 3.08 49.35 25.95
CA LYS A 79 3.06 49.07 27.43
C LYS A 79 1.72 49.15 28.24
N SER A 80 1.42 48.34 29.27
CA SER A 80 2.27 47.77 30.35
C SER A 80 1.61 46.64 31.18
N SER A 81 2.45 45.73 31.68
CA SER A 81 2.53 45.11 33.04
C SER A 81 1.35 44.41 33.73
N GLY A 82 1.60 43.17 34.17
CA GLY A 82 0.94 42.50 35.30
C GLY A 82 1.47 41.08 35.51
N SER A 83 2.33 40.89 36.52
CA SER A 83 3.06 39.65 36.85
C SER A 83 2.28 38.74 37.81
N ALA A 84 2.32 37.41 37.61
CA ALA A 84 2.30 36.44 38.71
C ALA A 84 2.86 35.05 38.29
N ALA A 85 3.90 34.66 39.02
CA ALA A 85 4.70 33.44 38.99
C ALA A 85 3.96 32.09 38.82
N ALA A 86 4.54 31.22 37.98
CA ALA A 86 4.54 29.77 38.19
C ALA A 86 5.81 29.13 37.58
N LYS A 87 6.39 28.20 38.34
CA LYS A 87 7.69 27.54 38.17
C LYS A 87 7.86 26.81 36.81
N PRO A 88 9.06 26.81 36.18
CA PRO A 88 9.31 25.99 35.00
C PRO A 88 9.63 24.56 35.43
N LEU A 89 8.74 23.62 35.07
CA LEU A 89 9.01 22.19 35.13
C LEU A 89 10.01 21.82 34.03
N SER A 90 11.04 21.11 34.46
CA SER A 90 12.11 20.48 33.69
C SER A 90 11.60 19.86 32.38
N ARG A 91 12.12 20.40 31.27
CA ARG A 91 11.90 19.91 29.92
C ARG A 91 12.80 18.69 29.69
N GLN A 92 12.33 17.51 30.10
CA GLN A 92 12.93 16.24 29.65
C GLN A 92 12.74 16.13 28.13
N LYS A 93 13.83 16.39 27.41
CA LYS A 93 14.00 16.00 26.01
C LYS A 93 14.18 14.48 25.98
N HIS A 94 13.24 13.78 25.36
CA HIS A 94 13.37 12.39 24.95
C HIS A 94 13.31 12.28 23.42
N PRO A 95 13.82 11.18 22.85
CA PRO A 95 14.49 11.18 21.56
C PRO A 95 13.50 11.31 20.41
N ARG A 96 13.76 12.25 19.51
CA ARG A 96 13.31 12.12 18.13
C ARG A 96 14.10 10.96 17.53
N GLU A 97 13.41 9.91 17.09
CA GLU A 97 13.96 9.06 16.04
C GLU A 97 14.23 9.95 14.83
N ALA A 98 15.52 10.08 14.52
CA ALA A 98 16.00 10.87 13.42
C ALA A 98 15.66 10.14 12.11
N ILE A 99 14.70 10.68 11.38
CA ILE A 99 14.82 10.73 9.92
C ILE A 99 16.06 11.61 9.68
N PRO A 100 17.05 11.21 8.86
CA PRO A 100 18.20 12.05 8.59
C PRO A 100 17.72 13.33 7.89
N ASP A 101 17.68 14.43 8.65
CA ASP A 101 17.54 15.79 8.16
C ASP A 101 18.79 16.11 7.32
N ILE A 102 18.65 16.15 6.00
CA ILE A 102 19.62 16.80 5.13
C ILE A 102 19.41 18.30 5.32
N GLN A 103 20.16 18.89 6.25
CA GLN A 103 20.22 20.34 6.40
C GLN A 103 20.94 20.96 5.19
N GLU A 104 20.18 21.61 4.31
CA GLU A 104 20.72 22.59 3.38
C GLU A 104 21.21 23.81 4.18
N ASN A 105 22.53 23.89 4.37
CA ASN A 105 23.19 25.09 4.85
C ASN A 105 23.42 26.02 3.65
N SER A 106 22.54 27.01 3.50
CA SER A 106 22.78 28.20 2.69
C SER A 106 23.81 29.09 3.38
N ASP A 107 24.98 29.21 2.75
CA ASP A 107 25.96 30.32 2.81
C ASP A 107 27.40 29.83 2.97
N SER A 108 27.96 29.33 1.86
CA SER A 108 29.40 29.47 1.61
C SER A 108 29.66 29.62 0.11
N LYS A 109 30.12 30.80 -0.28
CA LYS A 109 30.78 31.04 -1.56
C LYS A 109 32.13 30.32 -1.53
N PHE A 110 32.17 29.08 -1.97
CA PHE A 110 33.41 28.42 -2.39
C PHE A 110 33.15 27.66 -3.68
N GLY A 111 33.86 28.05 -4.73
CA GLY A 111 33.93 27.29 -5.97
C GLY A 111 34.51 25.91 -5.67
N SER A 112 33.65 24.90 -5.70
CA SER A 112 34.05 23.50 -5.68
C SER A 112 33.10 22.76 -6.63
N SER A 113 33.56 22.60 -7.87
CA SER A 113 33.04 21.62 -8.81
C SER A 113 33.17 20.23 -8.17
N SER A 114 32.08 19.75 -7.58
CA SER A 114 32.02 18.42 -6.98
C SER A 114 32.21 17.35 -8.09
N PRO A 115 33.13 16.37 -7.93
CA PRO A 115 33.46 15.41 -9.00
C PRO A 115 32.35 14.41 -9.36
N LEU A 116 31.23 14.42 -8.62
CA LEU A 116 30.11 13.48 -8.81
C LEU A 116 29.20 13.81 -10.00
N ASN A 117 29.36 14.98 -10.64
CA ASN A 117 28.52 15.40 -11.76
C ASN A 117 29.12 15.15 -13.16
N MET A 118 30.28 14.49 -13.25
CA MET A 118 30.92 14.09 -14.53
C MET A 118 31.11 12.58 -14.65
N VAL A 119 30.21 11.82 -14.03
CA VAL A 119 30.08 10.41 -14.34
C VAL A 119 29.37 10.34 -15.69
N ASP A 120 30.14 10.11 -16.76
CA ASP A 120 29.60 9.87 -18.12
C ASP A 120 28.39 8.94 -18.02
N ALA A 121 27.38 9.14 -18.88
CA ALA A 121 26.16 8.31 -18.88
C ALA A 121 26.44 6.79 -18.94
N ASN A 122 27.66 6.39 -19.33
CA ASN A 122 28.12 5.00 -19.40
C ASN A 122 28.87 4.50 -18.16
N ALA A 123 29.18 5.30 -17.13
CA ALA A 123 30.01 4.78 -16.03
C ALA A 123 29.27 3.77 -15.13
N ILE A 124 27.94 3.70 -15.22
CA ILE A 124 27.11 2.73 -14.50
C ILE A 124 27.21 1.34 -15.16
N ASP A 125 27.40 1.31 -16.48
CA ASP A 125 27.61 0.09 -17.26
C ASP A 125 28.72 0.33 -18.31
N PRO A 126 29.98 0.44 -17.87
CA PRO A 126 31.09 0.80 -18.75
C PRO A 126 31.40 -0.25 -19.82
N PHE A 127 30.81 -1.44 -19.68
CA PHE A 127 31.00 -2.57 -20.59
C PHE A 127 29.76 -2.87 -21.45
N TYR A 128 28.68 -2.08 -21.34
CA TYR A 128 27.40 -2.34 -22.02
C TYR A 128 26.88 -3.77 -21.77
N CYS A 129 27.10 -4.28 -20.56
CA CYS A 129 26.69 -5.62 -20.15
C CYS A 129 25.20 -5.72 -19.85
N THR A 130 24.52 -4.59 -19.65
CA THR A 130 23.10 -4.54 -19.35
C THR A 130 22.26 -4.72 -20.62
N SER A 131 21.10 -5.37 -20.46
CA SER A 131 20.17 -5.67 -21.55
C SER A 131 19.57 -4.40 -22.18
N THR A 132 19.67 -3.26 -21.50
CA THR A 132 19.19 -1.94 -21.91
C THR A 132 20.15 -0.88 -21.38
N VAL A 133 20.41 0.18 -22.15
CA VAL A 133 21.24 1.32 -21.68
C VAL A 133 20.60 1.93 -20.44
N LEU A 134 21.29 1.84 -19.31
CA LEU A 134 20.88 2.45 -18.04
C LEU A 134 21.57 3.79 -17.87
N ASP A 135 20.85 4.76 -17.34
CA ASP A 135 21.43 6.00 -16.83
C ASP A 135 21.33 6.11 -15.29
N ALA A 136 21.85 7.21 -14.75
CA ALA A 136 21.85 7.49 -13.31
C ALA A 136 20.44 7.51 -12.70
N LYS A 137 19.43 7.84 -13.50
CA LYS A 137 18.05 7.91 -13.04
C LYS A 137 17.46 6.51 -12.95
N ASP A 138 17.71 5.65 -13.94
CA ASP A 138 17.32 4.23 -13.90
C ASP A 138 17.97 3.51 -12.70
N GLN A 139 19.25 3.80 -12.41
CA GLN A 139 19.92 3.25 -11.23
C GLN A 139 19.24 3.70 -9.93
N ARG A 140 18.86 4.98 -9.83
CA ARG A 140 18.13 5.50 -8.67
C ARG A 140 16.78 4.82 -8.48
N LEU A 141 16.06 4.55 -9.57
CA LEU A 141 14.81 3.77 -9.54
C LEU A 141 15.06 2.38 -8.96
N LEU A 142 16.12 1.69 -9.38
CA LEU A 142 16.45 0.36 -8.83
C LEU A 142 16.87 0.43 -7.37
N TYR A 143 17.57 1.47 -6.94
CA TYR A 143 18.04 1.57 -5.57
C TYR A 143 16.89 1.69 -4.56
N TYR A 144 16.01 2.68 -4.71
CA TYR A 144 15.06 3.08 -3.67
C TYR A 144 14.14 1.93 -3.15
N PRO A 145 13.43 1.17 -4.00
CA PRO A 145 12.51 0.14 -3.52
C PRO A 145 13.23 -1.04 -2.86
N PHE A 146 14.42 -1.40 -3.36
CA PHE A 146 15.15 -2.61 -2.97
C PHE A 146 16.07 -2.40 -1.76
N THR A 147 16.35 -1.17 -1.34
CA THR A 147 17.18 -0.89 -0.15
C THR A 147 16.40 -0.68 1.16
N GLY A 148 15.06 -0.74 1.15
CA GLY A 148 14.30 -0.70 2.41
C GLY A 148 12.79 -0.68 2.28
N PHE A 149 12.23 -0.17 1.17
CA PHE A 149 10.77 -0.11 1.02
C PHE A 149 10.13 -1.51 1.00
N ILE A 150 10.72 -2.45 0.25
CA ILE A 150 10.18 -3.82 0.18
C ILE A 150 10.35 -4.53 1.53
N GLU A 151 11.51 -4.43 2.16
CA GLU A 151 11.77 -5.05 3.47
C GLU A 151 10.76 -4.56 4.53
N THR A 152 10.58 -3.24 4.64
CA THR A 152 9.60 -2.65 5.57
C THR A 152 8.16 -3.10 5.27
N THR A 153 7.80 -3.23 3.99
CA THR A 153 6.48 -3.73 3.59
C THR A 153 6.27 -5.17 4.04
N PHE A 154 7.19 -6.09 3.74
CA PHE A 154 7.06 -7.50 4.09
C PHE A 154 7.10 -7.76 5.59
N ASN A 155 7.95 -7.05 6.34
CA ASN A 155 8.03 -7.17 7.79
C ASN A 155 6.77 -6.62 8.48
N ALA A 156 6.21 -5.52 7.99
CA ALA A 156 4.94 -5.01 8.50
C ALA A 156 3.78 -5.95 8.19
N GLU A 157 3.76 -6.55 7.00
CA GLU A 157 2.73 -7.50 6.55
C GLU A 157 2.79 -8.84 7.28
N SER A 158 3.93 -9.17 7.90
CA SER A 158 4.06 -10.28 8.85
C SER A 158 3.74 -9.87 10.29
N LEU A 159 3.23 -8.65 10.53
CA LEU A 159 2.94 -8.11 11.87
C LEU A 159 4.13 -8.24 12.84
N SER A 160 5.35 -8.19 12.32
CA SER A 160 6.57 -8.28 13.11
C SER A 160 6.99 -6.87 13.55
N GLU A 161 7.15 -6.64 14.86
CA GLU A 161 7.76 -5.40 15.34
C GLU A 161 9.23 -5.34 14.85
N THR A 162 9.60 -4.25 14.20
CA THR A 162 10.86 -4.06 13.46
C THR A 162 12.10 -3.86 14.36
N THR A 163 12.16 -4.50 15.53
CA THR A 163 13.02 -3.99 16.62
C THR A 163 14.41 -4.61 16.73
N ALA A 164 14.78 -5.65 15.97
CA ALA A 164 16.20 -6.07 15.92
C ALA A 164 16.57 -6.92 14.70
N SER A 165 17.58 -6.46 13.94
CA SER A 165 18.61 -7.26 13.23
C SER A 165 18.22 -8.65 12.68
N THR A 166 17.06 -8.80 12.03
CA THR A 166 16.77 -10.01 11.25
C THR A 166 17.14 -9.74 9.80
N THR A 167 17.96 -10.61 9.22
CA THR A 167 18.26 -10.56 7.79
C THR A 167 16.94 -10.70 7.03
N PHE A 168 16.61 -9.72 6.20
CA PHE A 168 15.42 -9.78 5.34
C PHE A 168 15.38 -11.10 4.55
N ARG A 169 14.37 -11.93 4.82
CA ARG A 169 14.31 -13.32 4.31
C ARG A 169 14.33 -13.46 2.79
N HIS A 170 13.86 -12.44 2.07
CA HIS A 170 13.79 -12.45 0.60
C HIS A 170 14.96 -11.69 -0.06
N ARG A 171 16.02 -11.38 0.69
CA ARG A 171 17.17 -10.63 0.17
C ARG A 171 17.81 -11.30 -1.05
N GLU A 172 18.00 -12.62 -1.01
CA GLU A 172 18.59 -13.36 -2.13
C GLU A 172 17.70 -13.33 -3.38
N ALA A 173 16.38 -13.44 -3.22
CA ALA A 173 15.44 -13.34 -4.35
C ALA A 173 15.47 -11.94 -5.00
N ILE A 174 15.63 -10.87 -4.21
CA ILE A 174 15.81 -9.51 -4.72
C ILE A 174 17.13 -9.38 -5.48
N ILE A 175 18.24 -9.88 -4.90
CA ILE A 175 19.55 -9.85 -5.56
C ILE A 175 19.48 -10.59 -6.90
N GLU A 176 18.84 -11.76 -6.92
CA GLU A 176 18.69 -12.55 -8.14
C GLU A 176 17.81 -11.84 -9.18
N ARG A 177 16.73 -11.17 -8.75
CA ARG A 177 15.93 -10.31 -9.65
C ARG A 177 16.78 -9.21 -10.29
N LEU A 178 17.64 -8.55 -9.50
CA LEU A 178 18.52 -7.50 -10.01
C LEU A 178 19.58 -8.06 -10.98
N ARG A 179 20.18 -9.22 -10.67
CA ARG A 179 21.08 -9.92 -11.60
C ARG A 179 20.37 -10.25 -12.91
N ARG A 180 19.12 -10.71 -12.84
CA ARG A 180 18.34 -11.06 -14.04
C ARG A 180 18.00 -9.84 -14.90
N CYS A 181 17.79 -8.67 -14.30
CA CYS A 181 17.59 -7.41 -15.05
C CYS A 181 18.77 -7.14 -16.01
N VAL A 182 20.01 -7.45 -15.60
CA VAL A 182 21.20 -7.24 -16.44
C VAL A 182 21.10 -8.00 -17.76
N VAL A 183 20.51 -9.20 -17.79
CA VAL A 183 20.53 -10.06 -18.99
C VAL A 183 19.18 -10.16 -19.71
N ASP A 184 18.06 -9.80 -19.07
CA ASP A 184 16.71 -9.98 -19.61
C ASP A 184 15.94 -8.65 -19.70
N LYS A 185 15.65 -8.21 -20.93
CA LYS A 185 14.98 -6.93 -21.21
C LYS A 185 13.59 -6.83 -20.59
N LEU A 186 12.83 -7.92 -20.57
CA LEU A 186 11.49 -7.92 -19.99
C LEU A 186 11.59 -7.68 -18.48
N THR A 187 12.43 -8.45 -17.80
CA THR A 187 12.68 -8.33 -16.36
C THR A 187 13.16 -6.93 -16.00
N MET A 188 14.07 -6.36 -16.80
CA MET A 188 14.56 -4.99 -16.60
C MET A 188 13.43 -3.97 -16.69
N TYR A 189 12.72 -3.90 -17.82
CA TYR A 189 11.68 -2.89 -18.00
C TYR A 189 10.50 -3.06 -17.04
N SER A 190 10.09 -4.29 -16.73
CA SER A 190 9.02 -4.53 -15.76
C SER A 190 9.45 -4.14 -14.34
N THR A 191 10.72 -4.31 -14.01
CA THR A 191 11.27 -3.88 -12.71
C THR A 191 11.40 -2.37 -12.63
N LEU A 192 11.84 -1.69 -13.69
CA LEU A 192 11.84 -0.22 -13.73
C LEU A 192 10.42 0.35 -13.67
N ALA A 193 9.45 -0.27 -14.34
CA ALA A 193 8.03 0.11 -14.22
C ALA A 193 7.52 0.00 -12.78
N TYR A 194 7.82 -1.11 -12.11
CA TYR A 194 7.53 -1.31 -10.69
C TYR A 194 8.19 -0.21 -9.85
N CYS A 195 9.49 0.00 -10.00
CA CYS A 195 10.23 0.95 -9.19
C CYS A 195 9.75 2.40 -9.38
N ALA A 196 9.56 2.83 -10.62
CA ALA A 196 9.05 4.16 -10.94
C ALA A 196 7.65 4.37 -10.35
N SER A 197 6.77 3.36 -10.46
CA SER A 197 5.42 3.41 -9.90
C SER A 197 5.44 3.49 -8.38
N CYS A 198 6.35 2.72 -7.74
CA CYS A 198 6.58 2.75 -6.31
C CYS A 198 6.99 4.15 -5.84
N MET A 199 7.97 4.77 -6.50
CA MET A 199 8.47 6.10 -6.13
C MET A 199 7.38 7.17 -6.29
N ARG A 200 6.65 7.15 -7.42
CA ARG A 200 5.52 8.06 -7.63
C ARG A 200 4.47 7.93 -6.53
N TRP A 201 4.15 6.70 -6.13
CA TRP A 201 3.13 6.47 -5.13
C TRP A 201 3.61 6.77 -3.70
N ALA A 202 4.83 6.39 -3.34
CA ALA A 202 5.37 6.47 -1.99
C ALA A 202 5.83 7.90 -1.61
N ILE A 203 6.61 8.54 -2.49
CA ILE A 203 7.26 9.84 -2.22
C ILE A 203 6.81 10.95 -3.16
N GLN A 204 5.84 10.69 -4.05
CA GLN A 204 5.32 11.65 -5.04
C GLN A 204 6.40 12.16 -6.01
N GLU A 205 7.51 11.42 -6.13
CA GLU A 205 8.56 11.72 -7.08
C GLU A 205 8.29 11.01 -8.41
N GLN A 206 8.37 11.77 -9.50
CA GLN A 206 8.18 11.23 -10.83
C GLN A 206 9.14 11.92 -11.80
N GLU A 207 9.77 11.10 -12.63
CA GLU A 207 10.55 11.61 -13.74
C GLU A 207 9.65 12.07 -14.89
N ARG A 208 9.91 13.28 -15.41
CA ARG A 208 9.09 13.87 -16.49
C ARG A 208 9.31 13.18 -17.84
N GLU A 209 10.55 12.79 -18.13
CA GLU A 209 10.93 12.21 -19.42
C GLU A 209 10.56 10.73 -19.53
N ARG A 210 10.78 9.98 -18.44
CA ARG A 210 10.49 8.54 -18.34
C ARG A 210 9.56 8.27 -17.16
N PRO A 211 8.27 8.64 -17.29
CA PRO A 211 7.31 8.31 -16.25
C PRO A 211 7.08 6.79 -16.21
N PRO A 212 6.52 6.22 -15.13
CA PRO A 212 6.15 4.80 -15.03
C PRO A 212 5.54 4.18 -16.30
N GLU A 213 4.65 4.90 -16.99
CA GLU A 213 3.98 4.46 -18.22
C GLU A 213 4.98 4.17 -19.36
N PHE A 214 6.09 4.90 -19.42
CA PHE A 214 7.16 4.64 -20.39
C PHE A 214 7.72 3.24 -20.22
N TYR A 215 8.06 2.86 -18.99
CA TYR A 215 8.62 1.55 -18.68
C TYR A 215 7.58 0.43 -18.81
N VAL A 216 6.31 0.69 -18.44
CA VAL A 216 5.20 -0.25 -18.66
C VAL A 216 5.06 -0.58 -20.15
N LEU A 217 5.07 0.43 -21.03
CA LEU A 217 4.98 0.21 -22.47
C LEU A 217 6.16 -0.61 -23.00
N LYS A 218 7.39 -0.31 -22.56
CA LYS A 218 8.60 -1.06 -22.94
C LYS A 218 8.57 -2.51 -22.44
N ALA A 219 8.06 -2.73 -21.24
CA ALA A 219 7.88 -4.06 -20.68
C ALA A 219 6.81 -4.85 -21.44
N ILE A 220 5.70 -4.23 -21.85
CA ILE A 220 4.67 -4.89 -22.69
C ILE A 220 5.23 -5.24 -24.07
N GLU A 221 6.03 -4.37 -24.70
CA GLU A 221 6.73 -4.66 -25.95
C GLU A 221 7.64 -5.90 -25.79
N ALA A 222 8.48 -5.91 -24.75
CA ALA A 222 9.37 -7.04 -24.46
C ALA A 222 8.61 -8.33 -24.12
N LEU A 223 7.48 -8.22 -23.43
CA LEU A 223 6.61 -9.34 -23.08
C LEU A 223 6.02 -9.99 -24.34
N LYS A 224 5.51 -9.19 -25.28
CA LYS A 224 5.00 -9.69 -26.57
C LYS A 224 6.08 -10.47 -27.32
N SER A 225 7.26 -9.87 -27.49
CA SER A 225 8.37 -10.53 -28.17
C SER A 225 8.87 -11.78 -27.43
N ARG A 226 8.67 -11.89 -26.12
CA ARG A 226 8.98 -13.10 -25.37
C ARG A 226 7.93 -14.18 -25.60
N LEU A 227 6.64 -13.85 -25.52
CA LEU A 227 5.55 -14.80 -25.73
C LEU A 227 5.51 -15.34 -27.17
N GLU A 228 5.95 -14.57 -28.16
CA GLU A 228 6.09 -15.02 -29.56
C GLU A 228 7.20 -16.07 -29.73
N ARG A 229 8.20 -16.09 -28.84
CA ARG A 229 9.39 -16.96 -28.95
C ARG A 229 9.46 -18.06 -27.91
N ALA A 230 8.66 -17.97 -26.85
CA ALA A 230 8.82 -18.79 -25.66
C ALA A 230 7.84 -19.95 -25.64
N ASP A 231 8.39 -21.15 -25.58
CA ASP A 231 7.66 -22.40 -25.43
C ASP A 231 7.44 -22.73 -23.94
N VAL A 232 8.24 -22.12 -23.05
CA VAL A 232 8.33 -22.46 -21.63
C VAL A 232 7.91 -21.28 -20.76
N VAL A 233 6.93 -21.52 -19.89
CA VAL A 233 6.55 -20.63 -18.80
C VAL A 233 7.54 -20.83 -17.65
N ASP A 234 8.19 -19.74 -17.23
CA ASP A 234 9.08 -19.74 -16.06
C ASP A 234 8.64 -18.71 -15.02
N THR A 235 9.27 -18.77 -13.84
CA THR A 235 8.97 -17.86 -12.72
C THR A 235 9.33 -16.39 -13.03
N TRP A 236 10.27 -16.13 -13.93
CA TRP A 236 10.67 -14.78 -14.33
C TRP A 236 9.64 -14.08 -15.20
N LEU A 237 8.99 -14.83 -16.10
CA LEU A 237 7.84 -14.35 -16.86
C LEU A 237 6.71 -13.95 -15.91
N ILE A 238 6.41 -14.80 -14.93
CA ILE A 238 5.37 -14.56 -13.91
C ILE A 238 5.72 -13.31 -13.08
N LEU A 239 6.96 -13.21 -12.60
CA LEU A 239 7.44 -12.03 -11.84
C LEU A 239 7.32 -10.75 -12.65
N SER A 240 7.61 -10.79 -13.95
CA SER A 240 7.52 -9.63 -14.84
C SER A 240 6.08 -9.17 -15.05
N ILE A 241 5.14 -10.11 -15.24
CA ILE A 241 3.71 -9.80 -15.38
C ILE A 241 3.14 -9.30 -14.05
N TYR A 242 3.56 -9.89 -12.92
CA TYR A 242 3.26 -9.38 -11.58
C TYR A 242 3.73 -7.93 -11.40
N ALA A 243 4.95 -7.60 -11.82
CA ALA A 243 5.49 -6.25 -11.71
C ALA A 243 4.65 -5.22 -12.50
N LEU A 244 4.12 -5.62 -13.66
CA LEU A 244 3.13 -4.81 -14.41
C LEU A 244 1.83 -4.64 -13.63
N ALA A 245 1.30 -5.71 -13.02
CA ALA A 245 0.08 -5.63 -12.20
C ALA A 245 0.22 -4.61 -11.05
N VAL A 246 1.35 -4.65 -10.35
CA VAL A 246 1.62 -3.72 -9.25
C VAL A 246 1.79 -2.28 -9.74
N SER A 247 2.45 -2.09 -10.89
CA SER A 247 2.60 -0.77 -11.51
C SER A 247 1.23 -0.13 -11.79
N GLU A 248 0.32 -0.89 -12.40
CA GLU A 248 -1.06 -0.46 -12.67
C GLU A 248 -1.86 -0.24 -11.37
N MET A 249 -1.68 -1.09 -10.35
CA MET A 249 -2.31 -0.93 -9.05
C MET A 249 -1.92 0.39 -8.36
N TRP A 250 -0.63 0.75 -8.37
CA TRP A 250 -0.17 2.03 -7.82
C TRP A 250 -0.65 3.24 -8.64
N ALA A 251 -0.82 3.06 -9.95
CA ALA A 251 -1.48 4.03 -10.82
C ALA A 251 -3.01 4.10 -10.63
N GLN A 252 -3.58 3.28 -9.74
CA GLN A 252 -5.02 3.14 -9.49
C GLN A 252 -5.82 2.65 -10.71
N ASN A 253 -5.16 1.97 -11.65
CA ASN A 253 -5.78 1.31 -12.79
C ASN A 253 -6.06 -0.16 -12.43
N TYR A 254 -7.03 -0.36 -11.54
CA TYR A 254 -7.30 -1.67 -10.94
C TYR A 254 -7.80 -2.70 -11.96
N GLU A 255 -8.40 -2.25 -13.07
CA GLU A 255 -8.86 -3.07 -14.18
C GLU A 255 -7.70 -3.69 -14.95
N ALA A 256 -6.66 -2.90 -15.26
CA ALA A 256 -5.44 -3.40 -15.88
C ALA A 256 -4.65 -4.29 -14.92
N ALA A 257 -4.55 -3.89 -13.64
CA ALA A 257 -3.93 -4.72 -12.61
C ALA A 257 -4.64 -6.10 -12.49
N THR A 258 -5.97 -6.11 -12.50
CA THR A 258 -6.79 -7.34 -12.51
C THR A 258 -6.49 -8.19 -13.75
N ALA A 259 -6.34 -7.60 -14.93
CA ALA A 259 -6.03 -8.33 -16.15
C ALA A 259 -4.65 -9.01 -16.08
N HIS A 260 -3.63 -8.30 -15.58
CA HIS A 260 -2.31 -8.87 -15.34
C HIS A 260 -2.33 -9.98 -14.28
N LEU A 261 -3.04 -9.80 -13.16
CA LEU A 261 -3.18 -10.83 -12.13
C LEU A 261 -3.92 -12.08 -12.62
N LYS A 262 -4.95 -11.94 -13.46
CA LYS A 262 -5.61 -13.10 -14.10
C LYS A 262 -4.65 -13.89 -15.00
N MET A 263 -3.78 -13.19 -15.73
CA MET A 263 -2.71 -13.84 -16.50
C MET A 263 -1.70 -14.54 -15.58
N THR A 264 -1.24 -13.86 -14.54
CA THR A 264 -0.36 -14.44 -13.51
C THR A 264 -0.99 -15.72 -12.94
N ARG A 265 -2.27 -15.70 -12.56
CA ARG A 265 -2.98 -16.89 -12.07
C ARG A 265 -2.96 -18.03 -13.08
N HIS A 266 -3.25 -17.75 -14.34
CA HIS A 266 -3.22 -18.76 -15.39
C HIS A 266 -1.84 -19.44 -15.50
N LEU A 267 -0.77 -18.66 -15.53
CA LEU A 267 0.61 -19.18 -15.61
C LEU A 267 1.02 -19.94 -14.35
N VAL A 268 0.63 -19.45 -13.17
CA VAL A 268 0.88 -20.13 -11.89
C VAL A 268 0.16 -21.48 -11.83
N THR A 269 -1.08 -21.58 -12.34
CA THR A 269 -1.78 -22.86 -12.45
C THR A 269 -1.04 -23.84 -13.36
N GLN A 270 -0.43 -23.38 -14.46
CA GLN A 270 0.39 -24.23 -15.32
C GLN A 270 1.65 -24.75 -14.62
N LEU A 271 2.21 -24.00 -13.67
CA LEU A 271 3.33 -24.44 -12.83
C LEU A 271 2.92 -25.31 -11.63
N GLY A 272 1.64 -25.67 -11.52
CA GLY A 272 1.13 -26.53 -10.45
C GLY A 272 0.68 -25.80 -9.18
N GLY A 273 0.45 -24.48 -9.24
CA GLY A 273 -0.13 -23.68 -8.16
C GLY A 273 0.86 -22.75 -7.45
N LEU A 274 0.34 -21.90 -6.57
CA LEU A 274 1.13 -20.87 -5.87
C LEU A 274 2.24 -21.46 -4.99
N THR A 275 1.97 -22.60 -4.35
CA THR A 275 2.91 -23.29 -3.45
C THR A 275 4.11 -23.91 -4.16
N LYS A 276 4.13 -23.90 -5.51
CA LYS A 276 5.28 -24.32 -6.33
C LYS A 276 6.24 -23.18 -6.67
N LEU A 277 5.86 -21.94 -6.38
CA LEU A 277 6.70 -20.78 -6.62
C LEU A 277 7.70 -20.59 -5.48
N ASP A 278 8.76 -19.86 -5.76
CA ASP A 278 9.62 -19.30 -4.72
C ASP A 278 8.78 -18.42 -3.74
N PRO A 279 9.04 -18.47 -2.42
CA PRO A 279 8.28 -17.73 -1.42
C PRO A 279 8.19 -16.23 -1.69
N TYR A 280 9.26 -15.57 -2.18
CA TYR A 280 9.21 -14.15 -2.49
C TYR A 280 8.18 -13.86 -3.57
N LEU A 281 8.16 -14.63 -4.65
CA LEU A 281 7.21 -14.44 -5.76
C LEU A 281 5.78 -14.75 -5.32
N MET A 282 5.55 -15.86 -4.60
CA MET A 282 4.23 -16.22 -4.09
C MET A 282 3.66 -15.10 -3.21
N GLU A 283 4.40 -14.69 -2.19
CA GLU A 283 3.96 -13.66 -1.25
C GLU A 283 3.77 -12.30 -1.92
N SER A 284 4.63 -11.96 -2.87
CA SER A 284 4.50 -10.75 -3.70
C SER A 284 3.16 -10.72 -4.46
N ILE A 285 2.79 -11.83 -5.10
CA ILE A 285 1.51 -11.97 -5.83
C ILE A 285 0.33 -11.78 -4.87
N LEU A 286 0.37 -12.43 -3.70
CA LEU A 286 -0.69 -12.33 -2.69
C LEU A 286 -0.91 -10.89 -2.21
N LEU A 287 0.17 -10.13 -2.00
CA LEU A 287 0.05 -8.71 -1.63
C LEU A 287 -0.66 -7.89 -2.70
N CYS A 288 -0.27 -8.04 -3.97
CA CYS A 288 -0.91 -7.30 -5.05
C CYS A 288 -2.39 -7.68 -5.20
N ASP A 289 -2.70 -8.99 -5.18
CA ASP A 289 -4.08 -9.47 -5.28
C ASP A 289 -4.94 -8.95 -4.12
N LYS A 290 -4.43 -8.97 -2.89
CA LYS A 290 -5.10 -8.37 -1.73
C LYS A 290 -5.43 -6.90 -1.96
N TYR A 291 -4.46 -6.07 -2.36
CA TYR A 291 -4.70 -4.63 -2.46
C TYR A 291 -5.63 -4.28 -3.64
N VAL A 292 -5.58 -5.02 -4.74
CA VAL A 292 -6.56 -4.89 -5.83
C VAL A 292 -7.96 -5.29 -5.34
N ALA A 293 -8.08 -6.40 -4.62
CA ALA A 293 -9.34 -6.89 -4.06
C ALA A 293 -9.94 -5.90 -3.04
N ILE A 294 -9.11 -5.31 -2.16
CA ILE A 294 -9.51 -4.24 -1.23
C ILE A 294 -10.03 -3.01 -1.99
N ALA A 295 -9.31 -2.57 -3.03
CA ALA A 295 -9.68 -1.40 -3.82
C ALA A 295 -11.08 -1.54 -4.43
N LYS A 296 -11.41 -2.76 -4.85
CA LYS A 296 -12.66 -3.10 -5.52
C LYS A 296 -13.74 -3.62 -4.57
N PHE A 297 -13.41 -3.92 -3.32
CA PHE A 297 -14.26 -4.66 -2.39
C PHE A 297 -14.78 -5.99 -2.99
N GLU A 298 -13.92 -6.68 -3.74
CA GLU A 298 -14.22 -7.97 -4.40
C GLU A 298 -13.41 -9.10 -3.77
N ALA A 299 -13.81 -10.35 -4.01
CA ALA A 299 -13.00 -11.50 -3.64
C ALA A 299 -11.66 -11.51 -4.43
N PRO A 300 -10.54 -11.92 -3.79
CA PRO A 300 -9.26 -12.04 -4.48
C PRO A 300 -9.30 -13.03 -5.66
N ILE A 301 -8.40 -12.82 -6.63
CA ILE A 301 -8.30 -13.66 -7.83
C ILE A 301 -7.74 -15.04 -7.49
N PHE A 302 -6.79 -15.13 -6.56
CA PHE A 302 -6.17 -16.39 -6.19
C PHE A 302 -6.99 -17.12 -5.11
N PRO A 303 -7.25 -18.43 -5.28
CA PRO A 303 -7.93 -19.23 -4.27
C PRO A 303 -7.07 -19.37 -3.01
N LEU A 304 -7.68 -19.82 -1.92
CA LEU A 304 -7.04 -19.91 -0.59
C LEU A 304 -6.24 -21.21 -0.36
N ASP A 305 -5.68 -21.79 -1.42
CA ASP A 305 -4.97 -23.09 -1.39
C ASP A 305 -3.58 -23.03 -0.73
N TRP A 306 -3.11 -21.83 -0.39
CA TRP A 306 -1.82 -21.53 0.23
C TRP A 306 -1.93 -21.14 1.71
N ASP A 307 -3.13 -21.17 2.32
CA ASP A 307 -3.27 -20.87 3.74
C ASP A 307 -2.50 -21.91 4.58
N PRO A 308 -1.56 -21.49 5.45
CA PRO A 308 -0.78 -22.42 6.25
C PRO A 308 -1.61 -23.14 7.34
N GLY A 309 -2.87 -22.73 7.55
CA GLY A 309 -3.73 -23.31 8.57
C GLY A 309 -3.33 -22.90 9.97
N SER A 310 -3.74 -23.70 10.96
CA SER A 310 -3.41 -23.47 12.37
C SER A 310 -1.97 -23.88 12.68
N LEU A 311 -1.35 -23.19 13.64
CA LEU A 311 -0.05 -23.63 14.17
C LEU A 311 -0.17 -25.00 14.86
N PRO A 312 0.95 -25.74 14.99
CA PRO A 312 0.99 -26.97 15.78
C PRO A 312 0.46 -26.75 17.20
N ALA A 313 -0.35 -27.69 17.72
CA ALA A 313 -1.02 -27.54 19.01
C ALA A 313 -0.06 -27.26 20.17
N GLN A 314 1.13 -27.87 20.17
CA GLN A 314 2.16 -27.62 21.18
C GLN A 314 2.64 -26.18 21.17
N LYS A 315 2.82 -25.59 19.99
CA LYS A 315 3.23 -24.19 19.83
C LYS A 315 2.13 -23.23 20.27
N MET A 316 0.88 -23.54 19.90
CA MET A 316 -0.29 -22.79 20.36
C MET A 316 -0.44 -22.78 21.88
N LEU A 317 -0.27 -23.94 22.53
CA LEU A 317 -0.33 -24.02 24.00
C LEU A 317 0.75 -23.16 24.65
N LYS A 318 1.98 -23.17 24.11
CA LYS A 318 3.07 -22.31 24.60
C LYS A 318 2.70 -20.82 24.48
N ILE A 319 2.21 -20.39 23.32
CA ILE A 319 1.77 -19.00 23.07
C ILE A 319 0.65 -18.61 24.04
N GLN A 320 -0.33 -19.49 24.25
CA GLN A 320 -1.43 -19.24 25.18
C GLN A 320 -0.91 -19.04 26.61
N VAL A 321 -0.01 -19.89 27.09
CA VAL A 321 0.54 -19.73 28.45
C VAL A 321 1.33 -18.41 28.60
N GLU A 322 2.09 -18.02 27.58
CA GLU A 322 2.97 -16.85 27.62
C GLU A 322 2.22 -15.52 27.40
N VAL A 323 1.23 -15.48 26.51
CA VAL A 323 0.63 -14.25 25.97
C VAL A 323 -0.81 -14.03 26.42
N GLU A 324 -1.56 -15.08 26.77
CA GLU A 324 -2.97 -14.96 27.13
C GLU A 324 -3.26 -13.93 28.23
N PRO A 325 -2.44 -13.75 29.28
CA PRO A 325 -2.68 -12.72 30.28
C PRO A 325 -2.72 -11.28 29.71
N LEU A 326 -2.03 -11.03 28.60
CA LEU A 326 -1.96 -9.71 27.96
C LEU A 326 -3.13 -9.44 27.00
N LEU A 327 -3.68 -10.51 26.41
CA LEU A 327 -4.70 -10.45 25.34
C LEU A 327 -6.00 -11.18 25.70
N SER A 328 -6.22 -11.52 26.97
CA SER A 328 -7.36 -12.33 27.44
C SER A 328 -8.72 -11.72 27.12
N GLU A 329 -8.81 -10.38 27.08
CA GLU A 329 -10.03 -9.66 26.71
C GLU A 329 -10.16 -9.46 25.19
N LEU A 330 -9.08 -9.61 24.42
CA LEU A 330 -9.07 -9.31 22.98
C LEU A 330 -10.12 -10.18 22.28
N THR A 331 -10.97 -9.53 21.49
CA THR A 331 -12.11 -10.12 20.77
C THR A 331 -13.29 -10.64 21.59
N GLN A 332 -13.20 -10.72 22.92
CA GLN A 332 -14.28 -11.25 23.77
C GLN A 332 -15.62 -10.55 23.54
N GLY A 333 -15.59 -9.23 23.32
CA GLY A 333 -16.75 -8.41 23.01
C GLY A 333 -17.47 -8.78 21.71
N PHE A 334 -16.83 -9.48 20.77
CA PHE A 334 -17.51 -10.06 19.60
C PHE A 334 -18.20 -11.39 19.94
N PHE A 335 -17.61 -12.20 20.81
CA PHE A 335 -18.17 -13.49 21.25
C PHE A 335 -19.27 -13.35 22.31
N ASP A 336 -19.27 -12.25 23.05
CA ASP A 336 -20.35 -11.86 23.97
C ASP A 336 -21.63 -11.45 23.22
N LEU A 337 -21.55 -11.19 21.92
CA LEU A 337 -22.71 -10.89 21.08
C LEU A 337 -23.48 -12.16 20.74
N ASP A 338 -24.79 -12.02 20.54
CA ASP A 338 -25.58 -13.07 19.91
C ASP A 338 -24.93 -13.51 18.58
N LYS A 339 -24.68 -14.81 18.45
CA LYS A 339 -24.07 -15.44 17.27
C LYS A 339 -24.82 -15.10 15.97
N HIS A 340 -26.12 -14.82 16.04
CA HIS A 340 -26.92 -14.40 14.90
C HIS A 340 -26.56 -13.02 14.35
N ILE A 341 -25.93 -12.14 15.16
CA ILE A 341 -25.49 -10.82 14.70
C ILE A 341 -24.37 -10.94 13.67
N LEU A 342 -23.31 -11.68 14.00
CA LEU A 342 -22.09 -11.75 13.18
C LEU A 342 -22.01 -13.01 12.32
N GLY A 343 -22.69 -14.09 12.73
CA GLY A 343 -22.61 -15.39 12.07
C GLY A 343 -21.31 -16.14 12.40
N THR A 344 -21.33 -17.46 12.15
CA THR A 344 -20.20 -18.35 12.49
C THR A 344 -18.93 -18.00 11.71
N GLU A 345 -19.05 -17.71 10.41
CA GLU A 345 -17.88 -17.48 9.55
C GLU A 345 -17.12 -16.21 9.96
N MET A 346 -17.82 -15.12 10.30
CA MET A 346 -17.18 -13.90 10.78
C MET A 346 -16.50 -14.11 12.13
N LEU A 347 -17.14 -14.84 13.05
CA LEU A 347 -16.55 -15.17 14.35
C LEU A 347 -15.29 -16.05 14.20
N GLN A 348 -15.26 -16.99 13.25
CA GLN A 348 -14.05 -17.76 12.93
C GLN A 348 -12.93 -16.86 12.39
N VAL A 349 -13.26 -15.88 11.56
CA VAL A 349 -12.25 -14.91 11.09
C VAL A 349 -11.71 -14.06 12.24
N ILE A 350 -12.58 -13.61 13.15
CA ILE A 350 -12.19 -12.84 14.34
C ILE A 350 -11.29 -13.67 15.26
N ASP A 351 -11.59 -14.96 15.44
CA ASP A 351 -10.73 -15.88 16.19
C ASP A 351 -9.33 -16.02 15.55
N ASN A 352 -9.28 -16.13 14.22
CA ASN A 352 -8.01 -16.17 13.50
C ASN A 352 -7.20 -14.87 13.67
N ILE A 353 -7.87 -13.72 13.73
CA ILE A 353 -7.22 -12.42 14.03
C ILE A 353 -6.61 -12.44 15.43
N ARG A 354 -7.34 -12.96 16.43
CA ARG A 354 -6.83 -13.11 17.79
C ARG A 354 -5.57 -13.98 17.82
N VAL A 355 -5.58 -15.11 17.13
CA VAL A 355 -4.41 -16.01 17.04
C VAL A 355 -3.22 -15.29 16.40
N CYS A 356 -3.42 -14.56 15.30
CA CYS A 356 -2.34 -13.77 14.69
C CYS A 356 -1.76 -12.72 15.65
N ALA A 357 -2.62 -12.02 16.41
CA ALA A 357 -2.18 -11.05 17.40
C ALA A 357 -1.37 -11.71 18.54
N GLN A 358 -1.78 -12.90 19.00
CA GLN A 358 -1.04 -13.66 20.00
C GLN A 358 0.35 -14.08 19.51
N VAL A 359 0.45 -14.57 18.26
CA VAL A 359 1.72 -14.99 17.65
C VAL A 359 2.64 -13.78 17.44
N SER A 360 2.11 -12.68 16.90
CA SER A 360 2.85 -11.41 16.74
C SER A 360 3.40 -10.91 18.08
N GLN A 361 2.57 -10.89 19.13
CA GLN A 361 2.99 -10.48 20.47
C GLN A 361 4.05 -11.40 21.05
N GLN A 362 3.96 -12.72 20.84
CA GLN A 362 5.00 -13.66 21.26
C GLN A 362 6.34 -13.36 20.55
N MET A 363 6.30 -13.16 19.23
CA MET A 363 7.49 -12.85 18.44
C MET A 363 8.17 -11.56 18.90
N GLY A 364 7.39 -10.54 19.28
CA GLY A 364 7.93 -9.29 19.84
C GLY A 364 8.61 -9.44 21.20
N THR A 365 8.38 -10.55 21.92
CA THR A 365 9.07 -10.84 23.19
C THR A 365 10.35 -11.65 23.04
N GLN A 366 10.63 -12.21 21.86
CA GLN A 366 11.80 -13.05 21.60
C GLN A 366 12.97 -12.22 21.05
N GLU A 367 14.20 -12.56 21.46
CA GLU A 367 15.41 -11.89 20.95
C GLU A 367 15.69 -12.19 19.47
N MET A 368 15.32 -13.38 19.00
CA MET A 368 15.43 -13.78 17.60
C MET A 368 14.12 -14.34 17.10
N THR A 369 13.64 -13.80 16.00
CA THR A 369 12.41 -14.27 15.36
C THR A 369 12.69 -15.47 14.46
N ASP A 370 11.95 -16.56 14.63
CA ASP A 370 11.97 -17.70 13.72
C ASP A 370 11.41 -17.30 12.33
N PRO A 371 12.19 -17.42 11.24
CA PRO A 371 11.71 -17.08 9.89
C PRO A 371 10.46 -17.85 9.47
N SER A 372 10.26 -19.06 10.01
CA SER A 372 9.06 -19.87 9.74
C SER A 372 7.80 -19.27 10.35
N ASP A 373 7.91 -18.62 11.52
CA ASP A 373 6.80 -17.91 12.16
C ASP A 373 6.45 -16.64 11.42
N GLN A 374 7.45 -15.87 10.99
CA GLN A 374 7.21 -14.72 10.14
C GLN A 374 6.51 -15.14 8.83
N HIS A 375 6.85 -16.31 8.28
CA HIS A 375 6.24 -16.79 7.04
C HIS A 375 4.81 -17.24 7.28
N TRP A 376 4.58 -18.02 8.34
CA TRP A 376 3.25 -18.42 8.77
C TRP A 376 2.35 -17.21 9.05
N LEU A 377 2.84 -16.22 9.81
CA LEU A 377 2.07 -15.05 10.19
C LEU A 377 1.75 -14.17 8.99
N PHE A 378 2.70 -13.98 8.07
CA PHE A 378 2.46 -13.31 6.79
C PHE A 378 1.32 -13.98 6.03
N LEU A 379 1.41 -15.30 5.77
CA LEU A 379 0.40 -16.00 5.00
C LEU A 379 -0.95 -16.02 5.74
N ARG A 380 -0.95 -16.27 7.05
CA ARG A 380 -2.18 -16.27 7.84
C ARG A 380 -2.88 -14.91 7.78
N HIS A 381 -2.12 -13.82 7.87
CA HIS A 381 -2.62 -12.47 7.74
C HIS A 381 -3.24 -12.20 6.35
N GLN A 382 -2.56 -12.61 5.27
CA GLN A 382 -3.15 -12.51 3.91
C GLN A 382 -4.42 -13.36 3.79
N ALA A 383 -4.46 -14.55 4.40
CA ALA A 383 -5.60 -15.46 4.32
C ALA A 383 -6.84 -14.90 5.06
N ILE A 384 -6.62 -14.17 6.15
CA ILE A 384 -7.68 -13.43 6.86
C ILE A 384 -8.30 -12.37 5.94
N PHE A 385 -7.49 -11.57 5.24
CA PHE A 385 -8.01 -10.60 4.26
C PHE A 385 -8.84 -11.28 3.17
N CYS A 386 -8.34 -12.40 2.62
CA CYS A 386 -9.05 -13.13 1.58
C CYS A 386 -10.42 -13.62 2.05
N ARG A 387 -10.51 -14.13 3.28
CA ARG A 387 -11.78 -14.53 3.91
C ARG A 387 -12.71 -13.34 4.09
N LEU A 388 -12.24 -12.22 4.65
CA LEU A 388 -13.06 -11.01 4.82
C LEU A 388 -13.56 -10.42 3.51
N LEU A 389 -12.76 -10.48 2.45
CA LEU A 389 -13.12 -9.98 1.13
C LEU A 389 -14.10 -10.91 0.40
N SER A 390 -14.02 -12.21 0.67
CA SER A 390 -14.92 -13.23 0.09
C SER A 390 -16.18 -13.50 0.93
N LEU A 391 -16.24 -12.99 2.17
CA LEU A 391 -17.32 -13.26 3.10
C LEU A 391 -18.64 -12.62 2.62
N SER A 392 -19.64 -13.47 2.36
CA SER A 392 -21.01 -13.01 2.12
C SER A 392 -21.66 -12.58 3.44
N THR A 393 -22.23 -11.37 3.47
CA THR A 393 -22.89 -10.83 4.66
C THR A 393 -24.41 -10.91 4.53
N SER A 394 -25.07 -11.44 5.56
CA SER A 394 -26.54 -11.56 5.57
C SER A 394 -27.23 -10.31 6.11
N SER A 395 -26.50 -9.43 6.81
CA SER A 395 -27.03 -8.20 7.39
C SER A 395 -26.14 -6.99 7.12
N LYS A 396 -26.72 -5.79 7.22
CA LYS A 396 -25.96 -4.52 7.11
C LYS A 396 -24.98 -4.35 8.27
N THR A 397 -25.28 -4.90 9.44
CA THR A 397 -24.39 -4.91 10.61
C THR A 397 -23.16 -5.78 10.35
N GLN A 398 -23.33 -6.97 9.75
CA GLN A 398 -22.20 -7.80 9.32
C GLN A 398 -21.35 -7.09 8.29
N GLU A 399 -21.96 -6.49 7.27
CA GLU A 399 -21.22 -5.74 6.27
C GLU A 399 -20.40 -4.59 6.87
N CYS A 400 -20.99 -3.85 7.80
CA CYS A 400 -20.29 -2.80 8.54
C CYS A 400 -19.12 -3.35 9.36
N CYS A 401 -19.31 -4.46 10.07
CA CYS A 401 -18.28 -5.12 10.84
C CYS A 401 -17.15 -5.64 9.95
N ARG A 402 -17.47 -6.25 8.80
CA ARG A 402 -16.52 -6.75 7.81
C ARG A 402 -15.61 -5.62 7.30
N VAL A 403 -16.19 -4.46 6.93
CA VAL A 403 -15.40 -3.29 6.51
C VAL A 403 -14.54 -2.76 7.66
N ALA A 404 -15.08 -2.70 8.88
CA ALA A 404 -14.32 -2.26 10.05
C ALA A 404 -13.12 -3.19 10.36
N LEU A 405 -13.29 -4.51 10.23
CA LEU A 405 -12.20 -5.48 10.40
C LEU A 405 -11.09 -5.28 9.36
N ILE A 406 -11.44 -5.04 8.09
CA ILE A 406 -10.46 -4.72 7.04
C ILE A 406 -9.70 -3.43 7.37
N VAL A 407 -10.40 -2.38 7.82
CA VAL A 407 -9.79 -1.11 8.25
C VAL A 407 -8.83 -1.34 9.42
N TRP A 408 -9.24 -2.14 10.40
CA TRP A 408 -8.41 -2.44 11.57
C TRP A 408 -7.14 -3.20 11.20
N LEU A 409 -7.24 -4.24 10.36
CA LEU A 409 -6.07 -5.02 9.89
C LEU A 409 -5.08 -4.13 9.15
N LEU A 410 -5.56 -3.27 8.24
CA LEU A 410 -4.70 -2.30 7.55
C LEU A 410 -4.08 -1.30 8.53
N LYS A 411 -4.80 -0.90 9.58
CA LYS A 411 -4.30 0.02 10.60
C LYS A 411 -3.19 -0.60 11.46
N ILE A 412 -3.29 -1.88 11.82
CA ILE A 412 -2.22 -2.54 12.62
C ILE A 412 -1.02 -2.99 11.78
N THR A 413 -1.14 -2.95 10.45
CA THR A 413 -0.01 -3.23 9.56
C THR A 413 0.84 -1.95 9.44
N VAL A 414 1.94 -1.88 10.20
CA VAL A 414 2.71 -0.63 10.44
C VAL A 414 3.67 -0.29 9.28
N TYR A 415 3.13 -0.01 8.10
CA TYR A 415 3.88 0.65 7.03
C TYR A 415 3.02 1.63 6.25
N PHE A 416 3.69 2.55 5.55
CA PHE A 416 3.05 3.68 4.86
C PHE A 416 1.87 3.29 3.96
N GLY A 417 1.96 2.15 3.27
CA GLY A 417 0.91 1.70 2.37
C GLY A 417 -0.36 1.27 3.05
N ALA A 418 -0.29 0.38 4.03
CA ALA A 418 -1.47 -0.06 4.73
C ALA A 418 -2.15 1.09 5.48
N GLN A 419 -1.39 2.04 6.04
CA GLN A 419 -1.95 3.26 6.65
C GLN A 419 -2.66 4.16 5.64
N ARG A 420 -2.13 4.29 4.42
CA ARG A 420 -2.80 5.06 3.37
C ARG A 420 -4.09 4.36 2.91
N TRP A 421 -4.07 3.04 2.81
CA TRP A 421 -5.24 2.24 2.46
C TRP A 421 -6.32 2.28 3.54
N SER A 422 -5.97 2.15 4.83
CA SER A 422 -6.94 2.23 5.93
C SER A 422 -7.72 3.55 5.90
N LYS A 423 -7.03 4.67 5.65
CA LYS A 423 -7.65 5.99 5.46
C LYS A 423 -8.55 6.05 4.23
N ARG A 424 -8.13 5.45 3.11
CA ARG A 424 -8.93 5.40 1.87
C ARG A 424 -10.25 4.64 2.05
N LEU A 425 -10.33 3.70 2.99
CA LEU A 425 -11.53 2.92 3.29
C LEU A 425 -12.51 3.60 4.25
N LEU A 426 -12.16 4.74 4.85
CA LEU A 426 -13.04 5.46 5.78
C LEU A 426 -14.40 5.85 5.18
N PRO A 427 -14.50 6.34 3.92
CA PRO A 427 -15.79 6.62 3.31
C PRO A 427 -16.66 5.37 3.18
N ALA A 428 -16.06 4.20 2.90
CA ALA A 428 -16.78 2.93 2.82
C ALA A 428 -17.31 2.51 4.20
N LEU A 429 -16.50 2.65 5.25
CA LEU A 429 -16.92 2.38 6.63
C LEU A 429 -18.07 3.31 7.07
N LYS A 430 -17.94 4.62 6.82
CA LYS A 430 -19.01 5.60 7.08
C LYS A 430 -20.29 5.26 6.32
N ALA A 431 -20.19 4.92 5.04
CA ALA A 431 -21.34 4.53 4.24
C ALA A 431 -22.01 3.26 4.79
N ALA A 432 -21.24 2.27 5.25
CA ALA A 432 -21.77 1.07 5.87
C ALA A 432 -22.53 1.37 7.18
N ILE A 433 -21.98 2.21 8.05
CA ILE A 433 -22.64 2.67 9.28
C ILE A 433 -23.96 3.40 8.97
N LEU A 434 -23.95 4.31 7.99
CA LEU A 434 -25.16 5.04 7.57
C LEU A 434 -26.25 4.11 7.01
N ARG A 435 -25.88 2.99 6.36
CA ARG A 435 -26.85 1.99 5.91
C ARG A 435 -27.48 1.23 7.07
N VAL A 436 -26.72 0.94 8.13
CA VAL A 436 -27.25 0.33 9.37
C VAL A 436 -28.29 1.26 9.98
N ASP A 437 -27.97 2.55 10.11
CA ASP A 437 -28.89 3.57 10.64
C ASP A 437 -30.19 3.68 9.82
N LYS A 438 -30.06 3.83 8.50
CA LYS A 438 -31.22 3.99 7.60
C LYS A 438 -32.14 2.78 7.60
N ALA A 439 -31.57 1.58 7.74
CA ALA A 439 -32.35 0.35 7.78
C ALA A 439 -33.06 0.13 9.12
N GLY A 440 -32.77 0.95 10.15
CA GLY A 440 -33.14 0.65 11.53
C GLY A 440 -32.56 -0.70 11.99
N ALA A 441 -31.48 -1.16 11.34
CA ALA A 441 -30.91 -2.46 11.61
C ALA A 441 -30.32 -2.46 13.02
N TRP A 442 -30.68 -3.46 13.80
CA TRP A 442 -30.15 -3.58 15.15
C TRP A 442 -28.64 -3.79 15.10
N CYS A 443 -27.91 -2.96 15.83
CA CYS A 443 -26.48 -3.07 16.04
C CYS A 443 -26.21 -2.82 17.52
N PRO A 444 -25.58 -3.76 18.23
CA PRO A 444 -25.18 -3.55 19.62
C PRO A 444 -24.36 -2.26 19.78
N SER A 445 -24.69 -1.45 20.78
CA SER A 445 -24.02 -0.16 21.02
C SER A 445 -22.51 -0.31 21.21
N ALA A 446 -22.07 -1.42 21.83
CA ALA A 446 -20.65 -1.73 22.02
C ALA A 446 -19.91 -1.97 20.69
N LEU A 447 -20.53 -2.70 19.76
CA LEU A 447 -19.98 -2.93 18.43
C LEU A 447 -19.95 -1.62 17.61
N MET A 448 -21.04 -0.85 17.64
CA MET A 448 -21.10 0.46 16.99
C MET A 448 -20.04 1.42 17.55
N PHE A 449 -19.84 1.40 18.87
CA PHE A 449 -18.82 2.18 19.56
C PHE A 449 -17.40 1.80 19.12
N TRP A 450 -17.09 0.50 19.01
CA TRP A 450 -15.80 0.04 18.48
C TRP A 450 -15.57 0.49 17.03
N MET A 451 -16.52 0.27 16.12
CA MET A 451 -16.38 0.62 14.70
C MET A 451 -16.18 2.14 14.49
N THR A 452 -16.91 2.95 15.24
CA THR A 452 -16.84 4.42 15.13
C THR A 452 -15.59 4.98 15.79
N SER A 453 -15.16 4.41 16.92
CA SER A 453 -13.87 4.73 17.54
C SER A 453 -12.70 4.38 16.62
N LEU A 454 -12.74 3.21 15.98
CA LEU A 454 -11.77 2.81 14.96
C LEU A 454 -11.72 3.83 13.82
N GLY A 455 -12.88 4.20 13.28
CA GLY A 455 -12.96 5.23 12.25
C GLY A 455 -12.35 6.56 12.70
N ALA A 456 -12.63 7.01 13.93
CA ALA A 456 -12.08 8.25 14.49
C ALA A 456 -10.55 8.19 14.72
N MET A 457 -10.02 7.03 15.12
CA MET A 457 -8.56 6.82 15.28
C MET A 457 -7.84 6.78 13.93
N THR A 458 -8.48 6.22 12.90
CA THR A 458 -7.90 6.12 11.55
C THR A 458 -8.05 7.41 10.75
N ALA A 459 -9.13 8.17 10.95
CA ALA A 459 -9.45 9.46 10.31
C ALA A 459 -8.55 10.62 10.81
N GLU A 460 -7.38 10.31 11.35
CA GLU A 460 -6.52 11.34 11.90
C GLU A 460 -6.14 12.36 10.82
N TYR A 461 -6.46 13.63 11.11
CA TYR A 461 -6.26 14.78 10.22
C TYR A 461 -7.11 14.77 8.95
N THR A 462 -8.28 14.11 8.97
CA THR A 462 -9.26 14.19 7.88
C THR A 462 -10.56 14.84 8.35
N ASP A 463 -11.33 15.40 7.41
CA ASP A 463 -12.63 16.02 7.68
C ASP A 463 -13.67 15.01 8.21
N GLU A 464 -13.44 13.72 7.98
CA GLU A 464 -14.29 12.62 8.43
C GLU A 464 -14.19 12.36 9.94
N ARG A 465 -13.12 12.84 10.60
CA ARG A 465 -12.83 12.55 12.00
C ARG A 465 -13.97 12.97 12.93
N ASP A 466 -14.48 14.18 12.75
CA ASP A 466 -15.51 14.74 13.64
C ASP A 466 -16.82 13.97 13.51
N TRP A 467 -17.14 13.50 12.30
CA TRP A 467 -18.31 12.64 12.08
C TRP A 467 -18.20 11.32 12.87
N PHE A 468 -17.05 10.65 12.78
CA PHE A 468 -16.80 9.43 13.55
C PHE A 468 -16.79 9.67 15.06
N LEU A 469 -16.19 10.77 15.53
CA LEU A 469 -16.14 11.12 16.96
C LEU A 469 -17.54 11.39 17.54
N LYS A 470 -18.37 12.17 16.84
CA LYS A 470 -19.77 12.42 17.24
C LYS A 470 -20.55 11.11 17.35
N ARG A 471 -20.37 10.23 16.36
CA ARG A 471 -21.02 8.92 16.34
C ARG A 471 -20.52 8.01 17.47
N ALA A 472 -19.22 8.00 17.75
CA ALA A 472 -18.63 7.26 18.87
C ALA A 472 -19.16 7.76 20.21
N ARG A 473 -19.26 9.09 20.41
CA ARG A 473 -19.89 9.66 21.61
C ARG A 473 -21.33 9.22 21.78
N LYS A 474 -22.13 9.27 20.71
CA LYS A 474 -23.52 8.80 20.74
C LYS A 474 -23.62 7.33 21.16
N ALA A 475 -22.81 6.45 20.55
CA ALA A 475 -22.77 5.04 20.92
C ALA A 475 -22.28 4.81 22.36
N GLY A 476 -21.31 5.59 22.83
CA GLY A 476 -20.83 5.58 24.21
C GLY A 476 -21.90 5.99 25.22
N ARG A 477 -22.67 7.05 24.95
CA ARG A 477 -23.81 7.44 25.80
C ARG A 477 -24.85 6.34 25.93
N SER A 478 -25.14 5.61 24.84
CA SER A 478 -26.02 4.44 24.88
C SER A 478 -25.48 3.27 25.71
N LEU A 479 -24.19 3.27 26.05
CA LEU A 479 -23.55 2.33 26.98
C LEU A 479 -23.41 2.90 28.40
N GLY A 480 -23.87 4.13 28.64
CA GLY A 480 -23.66 4.83 29.92
C GLY A 480 -22.20 5.19 30.18
N ILE A 481 -21.38 5.38 29.13
CA ILE A 481 -19.98 5.79 29.27
C ILE A 481 -19.77 7.23 28.81
N GLU A 482 -19.14 8.01 29.68
CA GLU A 482 -18.65 9.35 29.37
C GLU A 482 -17.37 9.30 28.51
N PRO A 483 -17.05 10.37 27.75
CA PRO A 483 -15.85 10.47 26.91
C PRO A 483 -14.58 10.61 27.74
N ASP A 484 -14.23 9.53 28.44
CA ASP A 484 -13.04 9.40 29.27
C ASP A 484 -12.19 8.20 28.84
N LYS A 485 -10.88 8.27 29.15
CA LYS A 485 -9.87 7.30 28.73
C LYS A 485 -10.21 5.90 29.24
N GLU A 486 -10.52 5.73 30.52
CA GLU A 486 -10.71 4.40 31.10
C GLU A 486 -12.03 3.74 30.70
N PRO A 487 -13.19 4.43 30.71
CA PRO A 487 -14.43 3.86 30.20
C PRO A 487 -14.35 3.45 28.73
N PHE A 488 -13.78 4.31 27.87
CA PHE A 488 -13.62 4.00 26.44
C PHE A 488 -12.68 2.80 26.25
N ARG A 489 -11.53 2.82 26.92
CA ARG A 489 -10.54 1.73 26.85
C ARG A 489 -11.14 0.40 27.31
N ARG A 490 -11.93 0.39 28.39
CA ARG A 490 -12.57 -0.83 28.90
C ARG A 490 -13.46 -1.50 27.86
N VAL A 491 -14.24 -0.73 27.10
CA VAL A 491 -15.06 -1.29 26.02
C VAL A 491 -14.17 -1.73 24.86
N LEU A 492 -13.26 -0.88 24.39
CA LEU A 492 -12.44 -1.19 23.21
C LEU A 492 -11.51 -2.39 23.40
N LYS A 493 -10.97 -2.61 24.61
CA LYS A 493 -10.14 -3.77 24.96
C LYS A 493 -10.83 -5.11 24.74
N LYS A 494 -12.16 -5.16 24.91
CA LYS A 494 -12.95 -6.36 24.63
C LYS A 494 -13.07 -6.64 23.13
N PHE A 495 -12.89 -5.63 22.29
CA PHE A 495 -12.88 -5.79 20.84
C PHE A 495 -11.43 -5.85 20.36
N LEU A 496 -11.15 -5.34 19.16
CA LEU A 496 -9.80 -5.28 18.62
C LEU A 496 -9.19 -3.92 18.95
N PHE A 497 -8.45 -3.86 20.07
CA PHE A 497 -7.70 -2.70 20.54
C PHE A 497 -6.37 -3.15 21.14
N LEU A 498 -5.26 -2.75 20.53
CA LEU A 498 -3.90 -3.09 20.96
C LEU A 498 -3.25 -1.82 21.51
N LYS A 499 -2.87 -1.83 22.80
CA LYS A 499 -2.35 -0.62 23.46
C LYS A 499 -1.04 -0.11 22.81
N SER A 500 -0.18 -1.02 22.36
CA SER A 500 1.06 -0.72 21.64
C SER A 500 0.77 0.08 20.36
N GLU A 501 -0.19 -0.38 19.56
CA GLU A 501 -0.51 0.17 18.24
C GLU A 501 -1.49 1.34 18.25
N ASP A 502 -2.45 1.33 19.18
CA ASP A 502 -3.57 2.28 19.21
C ASP A 502 -3.37 3.39 20.24
N GLY A 503 -2.40 3.28 21.16
CA GLY A 503 -2.34 4.09 22.37
C GLY A 503 -2.32 5.60 22.13
N LEU A 504 -1.56 6.05 21.12
CA LEU A 504 -1.43 7.46 20.77
C LEU A 504 -2.69 8.00 20.08
N GLN A 505 -3.19 7.30 19.07
CA GLN A 505 -4.37 7.68 18.30
C GLN A 505 -5.61 7.65 19.20
N PHE A 506 -5.70 6.68 20.09
CA PHE A 506 -6.73 6.59 21.12
C PHE A 506 -6.71 7.81 22.07
N PHE A 507 -5.53 8.17 22.58
CA PHE A 507 -5.41 9.35 23.44
C PHE A 507 -5.86 10.63 22.71
N ARG A 508 -5.47 10.77 21.44
CA ARG A 508 -5.89 11.90 20.60
C ARG A 508 -7.40 11.88 20.32
N MET A 509 -7.98 10.71 20.08
CA MET A 509 -9.42 10.51 19.89
C MET A 509 -10.20 10.92 21.14
N VAL A 510 -9.83 10.41 22.33
CA VAL A 510 -10.50 10.76 23.59
C VAL A 510 -10.41 12.26 23.88
N ARG A 511 -9.24 12.87 23.66
CA ARG A 511 -9.06 14.32 23.84
C ARG A 511 -9.99 15.12 22.93
N ALA A 512 -10.08 14.74 21.65
CA ALA A 512 -10.96 15.41 20.69
C ALA A 512 -12.45 15.19 21.02
N ALA A 513 -12.83 13.97 21.44
CA ALA A 513 -14.19 13.65 21.84
C ALA A 513 -14.68 14.58 22.98
N ARG A 514 -13.84 14.87 23.97
CA ARG A 514 -14.17 15.81 25.08
C ARG A 514 -14.34 17.26 24.65
N GLN A 515 -13.71 17.65 23.55
CA GLN A 515 -13.74 19.03 23.05
C GLN A 515 -14.89 19.30 22.10
N LEU A 516 -15.57 18.26 21.62
CA LEU A 516 -16.76 18.43 20.79
C LEU A 516 -17.88 19.08 21.62
N PRO A 517 -18.61 20.06 21.07
CA PRO A 517 -19.78 20.63 21.73
C PRO A 517 -20.81 19.52 22.01
N GLU A 518 -21.53 19.64 23.13
CA GLU A 518 -22.73 18.82 23.32
C GLU A 518 -23.70 19.13 22.18
N GLU A 519 -24.11 18.10 21.45
CA GLU A 519 -25.22 18.23 20.50
C GLU A 519 -26.51 18.33 21.33
N GLU A 520 -27.22 19.45 21.20
CA GLU A 520 -28.58 19.65 21.74
C GLU A 520 -29.58 18.61 21.19
#